data_AF-A0A3C1YHA6-F1
#
_entry.id   AF-A0A3C1YHA6-F1
#
_cell.length_a   1.000
_cell.length_b   1.000
_cell.length_c   1.000
_cell.angle_alpha   90.00
_cell.angle_beta   90.00
_cell.angle_gamma   90.00
#
_symmetry.space_group_name_H-M   'P 1'
#
loop_
_entity.id
_entity.type
_entity.pdbx_description
1 polymer ?
#
loop_
_entity_poly.entity_id
_entity_poly.type
_entity_poly.pdbx_seq_one_letter_code
_entity_poly.pdbx_strand_id
1 'polypeptide(L)'
;VNCPEAELWLKKVKDAGFAVCIVSNNLPGRAKTIVGEFDVPFIWRAIKPRRRPFRQALSLMELKPNQVAVVGDQIFADILGGNRLGLYAVLVRPIKKQEFVGTRLYR
;
A
#
# COMPACT_ATOMS: atom_id res chain seq x y z
N VAL A 1 0.32 14.06 -8.79
CA VAL A 1 0.13 13.21 -9.98
C VAL A 1 -1.35 13.31 -10.23
N ASN A 2 -1.80 14.02 -11.25
CA ASN A 2 -3.23 14.20 -11.42
C ASN A 2 -3.84 12.89 -11.95
N CYS A 3 -4.52 12.14 -11.07
CA CYS A 3 -5.21 10.88 -11.40
C CYS A 3 -6.62 10.94 -10.81
N PRO A 4 -7.57 11.52 -11.55
CA PRO A 4 -8.95 11.72 -11.08
C PRO A 4 -9.63 10.41 -10.66
N GLU A 5 -9.32 9.30 -11.32
CA GLU A 5 -9.88 7.99 -11.00
C GLU A 5 -9.45 7.51 -9.61
N ALA A 6 -8.20 7.77 -9.22
CA ALA A 6 -7.69 7.44 -7.89
C ALA A 6 -8.35 8.33 -6.82
N GLU A 7 -8.59 9.61 -7.12
CA GLU A 7 -9.27 10.54 -6.21
C GLU A 7 -10.71 10.10 -5.95
N LEU A 8 -11.45 9.80 -7.03
CA LEU A 8 -12.82 9.30 -6.96
C LEU A 8 -12.91 7.98 -6.19
N TRP A 9 -11.97 7.07 -6.42
CA TRP A 9 -11.95 5.80 -5.69
C TRP A 9 -11.64 6.01 -4.21
N LEU A 10 -10.63 6.82 -3.87
CA LEU A 10 -10.29 7.13 -2.48
C LEU A 10 -11.44 7.83 -1.76
N LYS A 11 -12.15 8.74 -2.44
CA LYS A 11 -13.36 9.36 -1.91
C LYS A 11 -14.42 8.33 -1.59
N LYS A 12 -14.71 7.39 -2.51
CA LYS A 12 -15.69 6.31 -2.25
C LYS A 12 -15.31 5.44 -1.05
N VAL A 13 -14.03 5.12 -0.89
CA VAL A 13 -13.53 4.34 0.24
C VAL A 13 -13.70 5.11 1.55
N LYS A 14 -13.34 6.41 1.57
CA LYS A 14 -13.56 7.30 2.72
C LYS A 14 -15.04 7.47 3.05
N ASP A 15 -15.89 7.71 2.05
CA ASP A 15 -17.35 7.88 2.20
C ASP A 15 -18.01 6.60 2.75
N ALA A 16 -17.43 5.43 2.47
CA ALA A 16 -17.86 4.15 3.04
C ALA A 16 -17.37 3.91 4.49
N GLY A 17 -16.67 4.88 5.10
CA GLY A 17 -16.22 4.84 6.49
C GLY A 17 -14.86 4.17 6.71
N PHE A 18 -14.10 3.88 5.66
CA PHE A 18 -12.77 3.29 5.80
C PHE A 18 -11.68 4.35 6.02
N ALA A 19 -10.80 4.09 6.98
CA ALA A 19 -9.51 4.77 7.06
C ALA A 19 -8.58 4.26 5.94
N VAL A 20 -7.78 5.17 5.36
CA VAL A 20 -6.85 4.83 4.27
C VAL A 20 -5.45 5.33 4.61
N CYS A 21 -4.45 4.46 4.41
CA CYS A 21 -3.04 4.82 4.49
C CYS A 21 -2.30 4.31 3.25
N ILE A 22 -1.45 5.15 2.66
CA ILE A 22 -0.63 4.78 1.52
C ILE A 22 0.77 4.37 1.99
N VAL A 23 1.21 3.18 1.57
CA VAL A 23 2.54 2.64 1.91
C VAL A 23 3.34 2.40 0.64
N SER A 24 4.37 3.21 0.38
CA SER A 24 5.11 3.21 -0.87
C SER A 24 6.63 3.12 -0.68
N ASN A 25 7.29 2.30 -1.50
CA ASN A 25 8.76 2.26 -1.59
C ASN A 25 9.36 3.53 -2.24
N ASN A 26 8.53 4.42 -2.80
CA ASN A 26 8.99 5.59 -3.53
C ASN A 26 9.65 6.67 -2.65
N LEU A 27 10.43 7.54 -3.30
CA LEU A 27 11.15 8.67 -2.71
C LEU A 27 10.21 9.83 -2.31
N PRO A 28 10.61 10.65 -1.31
CA PRO A 28 9.75 11.65 -0.67
C PRO A 28 9.23 12.76 -1.60
N GLY A 29 9.90 13.06 -2.71
CA GLY A 29 9.44 14.08 -3.66
C GLY A 29 8.05 13.77 -4.23
N ARG A 30 7.76 12.50 -4.54
CA ARG A 30 6.45 12.06 -5.03
C ARG A 30 5.42 11.93 -3.89
N ALA A 31 5.90 11.65 -2.68
CA ALA A 31 5.07 11.53 -1.48
C ALA A 31 4.41 12.86 -1.13
N LYS A 32 5.14 13.98 -1.17
CA LYS A 32 4.61 15.31 -0.86
C LYS A 32 3.43 15.70 -1.77
N THR A 33 3.54 15.40 -3.06
CA THR A 33 2.46 15.66 -4.02
C THR A 33 1.22 14.83 -3.70
N ILE A 34 1.39 13.53 -3.42
CA ILE A 34 0.27 12.63 -3.09
C ILE A 34 -0.38 13.01 -1.75
N VAL A 35 0.39 13.36 -0.73
CA VAL A 35 -0.16 13.81 0.57
C VAL A 35 -1.02 15.05 0.39
N GLY A 36 -0.54 16.04 -0.39
CA GLY A 36 -1.29 17.26 -0.65
C GLY A 36 -2.56 17.07 -1.48
N GLU A 37 -2.59 16.08 -2.38
CA GLU A 37 -3.74 15.79 -3.25
C GLU A 37 -4.82 14.95 -2.53
N PHE A 38 -4.43 13.97 -1.70
CA PHE A 38 -5.35 12.92 -1.24
C PHE A 38 -5.75 12.99 0.24
N ASP A 39 -5.12 13.85 1.05
CA ASP A 39 -5.35 14.00 2.50
C ASP A 39 -5.44 12.65 3.22
N VAL A 40 -4.41 11.82 3.04
CA VAL A 40 -4.27 10.51 3.68
C VAL A 40 -2.86 10.32 4.25
N PRO A 41 -2.70 9.62 5.39
CA PRO A 41 -1.40 9.23 5.90
C PRO A 41 -0.56 8.52 4.84
N PHE A 42 0.68 8.97 4.66
CA PHE A 42 1.60 8.41 3.67
C PHE A 42 2.93 7.98 4.31
N ILE A 43 3.28 6.72 4.11
CA ILE A 43 4.57 6.15 4.51
C ILE A 43 5.44 6.01 3.24
N TRP A 44 6.47 6.86 3.16
CA TRP A 44 7.46 6.88 2.09
C TRP A 44 8.67 5.97 2.42
N ARG A 45 9.46 5.62 1.40
CA ARG A 45 10.63 4.72 1.50
C ARG A 45 10.32 3.43 2.26
N ALA A 46 9.14 2.90 2.03
CA ALA A 46 8.56 1.85 2.84
C ALA A 46 9.18 0.47 2.66
N ILE A 47 10.48 0.28 2.37
CA ILE A 47 11.24 -1.00 2.16
C ILE A 47 10.41 -2.32 2.27
N LYS A 48 9.35 -2.47 1.48
CA LYS A 48 8.46 -3.63 1.52
C LYS A 48 9.23 -4.81 0.95
N PRO A 49 9.10 -6.04 1.51
CA PRO A 49 8.05 -6.52 2.42
C PRO A 49 8.42 -6.53 3.91
N ARG A 50 9.28 -5.62 4.38
CA ARG A 50 9.58 -5.56 5.82
C ARG A 50 8.30 -5.24 6.59
N ARG A 51 8.14 -5.81 7.79
CA ARG A 51 6.96 -5.61 8.64
C ARG A 51 6.82 -4.16 9.16
N ARG A 52 7.94 -3.45 9.33
CA ARG A 52 8.01 -2.11 9.91
C ARG A 52 7.05 -1.09 9.26
N PRO A 53 7.07 -0.86 7.94
CA PRO A 53 6.15 0.08 7.27
C PRO A 53 4.67 -0.26 7.50
N PHE A 54 4.29 -1.54 7.42
CA PHE A 54 2.91 -1.96 7.66
C PHE A 54 2.49 -1.77 9.13
N ARG A 55 3.38 -2.05 10.10
CA ARG A 55 3.11 -1.75 11.52
C ARG A 55 2.95 -0.26 11.77
N GLN A 56 3.75 0.57 11.12
CA GLN A 56 3.60 2.02 11.21
C GLN A 56 2.24 2.47 10.63
N ALA A 57 1.76 1.85 9.54
CA ALA A 57 0.43 2.13 9.01
C ALA A 57 -0.66 1.75 10.00
N LEU A 58 -0.58 0.57 10.62
CA LEU A 58 -1.50 0.14 11.68
C LEU A 58 -1.51 1.13 12.85
N SER A 59 -0.35 1.59 13.31
CA SER A 59 -0.24 2.57 14.39
C SER A 59 -0.82 3.93 14.01
N LEU A 60 -0.59 4.42 12.78
CA LEU A 60 -1.14 5.70 12.31
C LEU A 60 -2.67 5.67 12.16
N MET A 61 -3.24 4.51 11.84
CA MET A 61 -4.68 4.33 11.72
C MET A 61 -5.34 3.88 13.03
N GLU A 62 -4.55 3.54 14.06
CA GLU A 62 -5.01 2.97 15.33
C GLU A 62 -5.85 1.68 15.17
N LEU A 63 -5.49 0.85 14.18
CA LEU A 63 -6.21 -0.38 13.83
C LEU A 63 -5.42 -1.65 14.15
N LYS A 64 -6.15 -2.73 14.44
CA LYS A 64 -5.59 -4.07 14.60
C LYS A 64 -5.41 -4.75 13.23
N PRO A 65 -4.48 -5.72 13.10
CA PRO A 65 -4.25 -6.43 11.84
C PRO A 65 -5.50 -7.02 11.18
N ASN A 66 -6.42 -7.58 11.97
CA ASN A 66 -7.66 -8.20 11.49
C ASN A 66 -8.72 -7.19 11.00
N GLN A 67 -8.48 -5.89 11.15
CA GLN A 67 -9.36 -4.81 10.68
C GLN A 67 -8.83 -4.16 9.39
N VAL A 68 -7.68 -4.62 8.87
CA VAL A 68 -6.97 -3.94 7.79
C VAL A 68 -6.73 -4.87 6.61
N ALA A 69 -7.05 -4.35 5.43
CA ALA A 69 -6.70 -4.97 4.17
C ALA A 69 -5.51 -4.24 3.52
N VAL A 70 -4.56 -5.00 2.97
CA VAL A 70 -3.52 -4.50 2.07
C VAL A 70 -3.99 -4.70 0.65
N VAL A 71 -4.04 -3.64 -0.13
CA VAL A 71 -4.35 -3.68 -1.57
C VAL A 71 -3.09 -3.29 -2.33
N GLY A 72 -2.61 -4.17 -3.21
CA GLY A 72 -1.37 -3.95 -3.96
C GLY A 72 -1.26 -4.87 -5.17
N ASP A 73 -0.30 -4.57 -6.04
CA ASP A 73 -0.13 -5.25 -7.32
C ASP A 73 1.13 -6.14 -7.35
N GLN A 74 1.91 -6.14 -6.25
CA GLN A 74 3.13 -6.92 -6.12
C GLN A 74 3.01 -8.02 -5.05
N ILE A 75 3.25 -9.28 -5.43
CA ILE A 75 3.19 -10.44 -4.54
C ILE A 75 4.26 -10.34 -3.45
N PHE A 76 5.51 -10.06 -3.82
CA PHE A 76 6.63 -10.08 -2.88
C PHE A 76 6.69 -8.85 -1.98
N ALA A 77 6.22 -7.69 -2.44
CA ALA A 77 6.26 -6.47 -1.64
C ALA A 77 4.99 -6.29 -0.80
N ASP A 78 3.81 -6.39 -1.45
CA ASP A 78 2.54 -6.03 -0.83
C ASP A 78 1.91 -7.24 -0.14
N ILE A 79 1.69 -8.32 -0.89
CA ILE A 79 0.95 -9.50 -0.40
C ILE A 79 1.75 -10.23 0.67
N LEU A 80 3.02 -10.53 0.42
CA LEU A 80 3.90 -11.13 1.42
C LEU A 80 4.06 -10.22 2.65
N GLY A 81 4.16 -8.91 2.45
CA GLY A 81 4.27 -7.94 3.54
C GLY A 81 3.05 -7.95 4.47
N GLY A 82 1.85 -7.91 3.88
CA GLY A 82 0.58 -7.98 4.61
C GLY A 82 0.35 -9.33 5.30
N ASN A 83 0.55 -10.44 4.59
CA ASN A 83 0.37 -11.79 5.13
C ASN A 83 1.28 -12.05 6.34
N ARG A 84 2.51 -11.52 6.34
CA ARG A 84 3.45 -11.64 7.47
C ARG A 84 3.01 -10.95 8.76
N LEU A 85 1.93 -10.17 8.71
CA LEU A 85 1.29 -9.51 9.85
C LEU A 85 -0.16 -9.96 10.05
N GLY A 86 -0.67 -10.90 9.25
CA GLY A 86 -2.06 -11.36 9.33
C GLY A 86 -3.07 -10.34 8.78
N LEU A 87 -2.65 -9.46 7.87
CA LEU A 87 -3.55 -8.55 7.17
C LEU A 87 -4.31 -9.29 6.07
N TYR A 88 -5.53 -8.85 5.75
CA TYR A 88 -6.23 -9.37 4.58
C TYR A 88 -5.55 -8.83 3.31
N ALA A 89 -5.03 -9.70 2.45
CA ALA A 89 -4.26 -9.27 1.28
C ALA A 89 -5.06 -9.39 -0.02
N VAL A 90 -5.22 -8.27 -0.73
CA VAL A 90 -5.90 -8.18 -2.02
C VAL A 90 -4.87 -7.88 -3.11
N LEU A 91 -4.62 -8.86 -3.96
CA LEU A 91 -3.78 -8.71 -5.14
C LEU A 91 -4.62 -8.18 -6.31
N VAL A 92 -4.30 -6.97 -6.77
CA VAL A 92 -4.87 -6.41 -7.99
C VAL A 92 -4.01 -6.76 -9.20
N ARG A 93 -4.53 -6.50 -10.40
CA ARG A 93 -3.81 -6.78 -11.66
C ARG A 93 -2.45 -6.04 -11.66
N PRO A 94 -1.31 -6.76 -11.80
CA PRO A 94 0.02 -6.15 -11.84
C PRO A 94 0.14 -5.09 -12.93
N ILE A 95 0.60 -3.89 -12.56
CA ILE A 95 0.83 -2.78 -13.49
C ILE A 95 2.20 -2.95 -14.18
N LYS A 96 3.18 -3.56 -13.49
CA LYS A 96 4.49 -3.92 -14.03
C LYS A 96 4.79 -5.40 -13.81
N LYS A 97 5.24 -6.11 -14.86
CA LYS A 97 5.55 -7.55 -14.80
C LYS A 97 6.79 -7.93 -14.00
N GLN A 98 7.68 -6.99 -13.69
CA GLN A 98 8.94 -7.30 -13.01
C GLN A 98 8.82 -7.15 -11.49
N GLU A 99 8.79 -8.29 -10.82
CA GLU A 99 9.18 -8.41 -9.42
C GLU A 99 10.59 -9.02 -9.36
N PHE A 100 11.64 -8.20 -9.20
CA PHE A 100 12.97 -8.71 -8.82
C PHE A 100 13.05 -8.70 -7.29
N VAL A 101 13.48 -9.77 -6.61
CA VAL A 101 14.81 -10.41 -6.69
C VAL A 101 14.65 -11.94 -6.58
N GLY A 102 14.75 -12.70 -7.69
CA GLY A 102 14.88 -14.16 -7.65
C GLY A 102 13.99 -15.00 -8.59
N THR A 103 13.16 -14.41 -9.44
CA THR A 103 12.34 -15.16 -10.43
C THR A 103 13.16 -15.57 -11.66
N ARG A 104 14.09 -16.51 -11.47
CA ARG A 104 14.68 -17.33 -12.54
C ARG A 104 14.66 -18.81 -12.15
N LEU A 105 13.54 -19.32 -11.64
CA LEU A 105 13.42 -20.73 -11.26
C LEU A 105 12.11 -21.44 -11.61
N TYR A 106 11.13 -20.78 -12.24
CA TYR A 106 9.99 -21.48 -12.82
C TYR A 106 9.55 -20.78 -14.11
N ARG A 107 10.15 -21.23 -15.21
CA ARG A 107 9.61 -21.17 -16.57
C ARG A 107 9.85 -22.53 -17.20
#